data_AF-X1DWI3-F1
#
_entry.id   AF-X1DWI3-F1
#
_cell.length_a   1.000
_cell.length_b   1.000
_cell.length_c   1.000
_cell.angle_alpha   90.00
_cell.angle_beta   90.00
_cell.angle_gamma   90.00
#
_symmetry.space_group_name_H-M   'P 1'
#
loop_
_entity.id
_entity.type
_entity.pdbx_description
1 polymer ?
#
loop_
_entity_poly.entity_id
_entity_poly.type
_entity_poly.pdbx_seq_one_letter_code
_entity_poly.pdbx_strand_id
1 'polypeptide(L)'
;RLFLSILLPGLPVGVVDCDAYDSLADAILGIDANERNLAIFSNQHVEEDVTVPANVNLIFSLCGCLNIDAGDTVTINGTLEAGLYQIFEGDGDVVFGLGSVEQVEISWFGVTGDDAVDDHVAMQKAITAAGSGTTHISIAPTRWKITDYLEIIDDNATIKCEWKEGTIRQGTWGYPVFYIRADNVSIYNPYLVSTETRSAISDDMATAHSGDGAENEGTLDAFNFSAGIFISAERDDKGSRFQTNRWYAEGFTVGIFARGSVGQDL
;
A
#
# COMPACT_ATOMS: atom_id res chain seq x y z
N ARG A 1 -29.03 -8.24 31.34
CA ARG A 1 -27.64 -8.25 31.85
C ARG A 1 -27.31 -6.80 32.17
N LEU A 2 -26.98 -6.48 33.43
CA LEU A 2 -26.63 -5.10 33.79
C LEU A 2 -25.34 -4.74 33.05
N PHE A 3 -25.39 -3.71 32.20
CA PHE A 3 -24.22 -3.00 31.69
C PHE A 3 -23.56 -2.30 32.87
N LEU A 4 -22.78 -3.06 33.64
CA LEU A 4 -21.76 -2.46 34.46
C LEU A 4 -20.66 -2.12 33.47
N SER A 5 -20.58 -0.84 33.06
CA SER A 5 -19.34 -0.31 32.50
C SER A 5 -18.25 -0.62 33.51
N ILE A 6 -17.55 -1.74 33.31
CA ILE A 6 -16.35 -2.08 34.05
C ILE A 6 -15.34 -1.04 33.58
N LEU A 7 -15.34 0.09 34.27
CA LEU A 7 -14.25 1.05 34.27
C LEU A 7 -13.03 0.29 34.78
N LEU A 8 -12.29 -0.30 33.86
CA LEU A 8 -10.96 -0.78 34.18
C LEU A 8 -10.16 0.42 34.68
N PRO A 9 -9.53 0.32 35.86
CA PRO A 9 -8.79 1.44 36.44
C PRO A 9 -7.64 1.82 35.49
N GLY A 10 -7.76 2.97 34.84
CA GLY A 10 -6.75 3.50 33.92
C GLY A 10 -7.26 3.88 32.53
N LEU A 11 -8.46 3.44 32.13
CA LEU A 11 -9.04 3.86 30.85
C LEU A 11 -9.68 5.26 30.93
N PRO A 12 -9.53 6.09 29.89
CA PRO A 12 -10.30 7.31 29.77
C PRO A 12 -11.81 7.02 29.86
N VAL A 13 -12.56 7.93 30.48
CA VAL A 13 -14.02 7.82 30.57
C VAL A 13 -14.60 7.71 29.15
N GLY A 14 -15.44 6.70 28.92
CA GLY A 14 -16.12 6.51 27.63
C GLY A 14 -15.46 5.49 26.69
N VAL A 15 -14.35 4.86 27.10
CA VAL A 15 -13.73 3.75 26.38
C VAL A 15 -14.27 2.41 26.88
N VAL A 16 -14.68 1.55 25.95
CA VAL A 16 -15.06 0.16 26.18
C VAL A 16 -13.85 -0.72 25.88
N ASP A 17 -13.50 -1.64 26.78
CA ASP A 17 -12.46 -2.64 26.52
C ASP A 17 -13.07 -3.86 25.82
N CYS A 18 -12.48 -4.29 24.70
CA CYS A 18 -12.87 -5.49 23.99
C CYS A 18 -12.62 -6.76 24.82
N ASP A 19 -11.55 -6.80 25.62
CA ASP A 19 -11.20 -7.96 26.48
C ASP A 19 -12.23 -8.21 27.60
N ALA A 20 -13.17 -7.27 27.81
CA ALA A 20 -14.29 -7.45 28.73
C ALA A 20 -15.42 -8.33 28.15
N TYR A 21 -15.31 -8.74 26.88
CA TYR A 21 -16.26 -9.57 26.15
C TYR A 21 -15.60 -10.88 25.69
N ASP A 22 -16.43 -11.86 25.32
CA ASP A 22 -15.93 -13.17 24.86
C ASP A 22 -15.34 -13.09 23.43
N SER A 23 -15.73 -12.08 22.65
CA SER A 23 -15.29 -11.85 21.27
C SER A 23 -15.43 -10.38 20.85
N LEU A 24 -14.78 -10.00 19.74
CA LEU A 24 -14.98 -8.69 19.10
C LEU A 24 -16.46 -8.48 18.71
N ALA A 25 -17.12 -9.51 18.18
CA ALA A 25 -18.53 -9.44 17.81
C ALA A 25 -19.43 -9.15 19.02
N ASP A 26 -19.19 -9.81 20.16
CA ASP A 26 -19.91 -9.56 21.40
C ASP A 26 -19.66 -8.16 21.95
N ALA A 27 -18.42 -7.65 21.83
CA ALA A 27 -18.08 -6.29 22.21
C ALA A 27 -18.85 -5.25 21.38
N ILE A 28 -18.93 -5.46 20.06
CA ILE A 28 -19.69 -4.60 19.13
C ILE A 28 -21.18 -4.66 19.44
N LEU A 29 -21.76 -5.86 19.66
CA LEU A 29 -23.16 -6.02 20.06
C LEU A 29 -23.47 -5.39 21.42
N GLY A 30 -22.44 -5.29 22.28
CA GLY A 30 -22.50 -4.58 23.55
C GLY A 30 -22.60 -3.07 23.41
N ILE A 31 -22.18 -2.50 22.29
CA ILE A 31 -22.22 -1.05 22.06
C ILE A 31 -23.65 -0.63 21.68
N ASP A 32 -24.14 0.41 22.36
CA ASP A 32 -25.43 1.02 22.07
C ASP A 32 -25.38 1.88 20.79
N ALA A 33 -26.51 2.51 20.43
CA ALA A 33 -26.57 3.36 19.23
C ALA A 33 -25.77 4.68 19.35
N ASN A 34 -25.07 4.90 20.46
CA ASN A 34 -24.25 6.09 20.68
C ASN A 34 -22.83 5.86 20.13
N GLU A 35 -22.13 6.96 19.86
CA GLU A 35 -20.71 6.90 19.52
C GLU A 35 -19.90 6.35 20.70
N ARG A 36 -19.04 5.34 20.43
CA ARG A 36 -18.20 4.70 21.44
C ARG A 36 -16.80 4.43 20.91
N ASN A 37 -15.83 4.55 21.81
CA ASN A 37 -14.48 4.06 21.60
C ASN A 37 -14.40 2.61 22.07
N LEU A 38 -14.03 1.69 21.19
CA LEU A 38 -13.75 0.30 21.51
C LEU A 38 -12.24 0.07 21.43
N ALA A 39 -11.62 -0.19 22.56
CA ALA A 39 -10.18 -0.40 22.65
C ALA A 39 -9.82 -1.88 22.50
N ILE A 40 -8.79 -2.13 21.69
CA ILE A 40 -8.18 -3.44 21.46
C ILE A 40 -6.81 -3.45 22.14
N PHE A 41 -6.73 -4.06 23.34
CA PHE A 41 -5.48 -4.12 24.11
C PHE A 41 -4.65 -5.38 23.88
N SER A 42 -5.31 -6.44 23.43
CA SER A 42 -4.70 -7.74 23.20
C SER A 42 -5.17 -8.35 21.88
N ASN A 43 -4.59 -9.48 21.48
CA ASN A 43 -4.98 -10.17 20.26
C ASN A 43 -6.42 -10.70 20.36
N GLN A 44 -7.28 -10.26 19.45
CA GLN A 44 -8.65 -10.74 19.31
C GLN A 44 -8.72 -11.71 18.14
N HIS A 45 -9.15 -12.94 18.40
CA HIS A 45 -9.40 -13.91 17.35
C HIS A 45 -10.76 -13.65 16.70
N VAL A 46 -10.79 -13.66 15.37
CA VAL A 46 -12.00 -13.46 14.56
C VAL A 46 -12.20 -14.71 13.71
N GLU A 47 -13.21 -15.51 14.09
CA GLU A 47 -13.56 -16.81 13.48
C GLU A 47 -14.86 -16.73 12.64
N GLU A 48 -15.37 -15.51 12.40
CA GLU A 48 -16.54 -15.24 11.56
C GLU A 48 -16.48 -13.80 11.02
N ASP A 49 -17.26 -13.52 9.96
CA ASP A 49 -17.42 -12.16 9.43
C ASP A 49 -17.92 -11.18 10.50
N VAL A 50 -17.18 -10.10 10.71
CA VAL A 50 -17.52 -9.05 11.68
C VAL A 50 -17.66 -7.70 10.99
N THR A 51 -18.74 -6.99 11.29
CA THR A 51 -18.93 -5.60 10.85
C THR A 51 -18.86 -4.65 12.04
N VAL A 52 -17.87 -3.77 12.03
CA VAL A 52 -17.75 -2.65 12.95
C VAL A 52 -18.59 -1.49 12.41
N PRO A 53 -19.65 -1.06 13.12
CA PRO A 53 -20.56 -0.04 12.62
C PRO A 53 -19.94 1.37 12.70
N ALA A 54 -20.53 2.32 11.96
CA ALA A 54 -20.02 3.68 11.82
C ALA A 54 -19.95 4.48 13.15
N ASN A 55 -20.70 4.09 14.17
CA ASN A 55 -20.68 4.72 15.49
C ASN A 55 -19.58 4.16 16.43
N VAL A 56 -18.74 3.23 15.96
CA VAL A 56 -17.66 2.65 16.76
C VAL A 56 -16.31 3.16 16.25
N ASN A 57 -15.55 3.78 17.14
CA ASN A 57 -14.15 4.11 16.89
C ASN A 57 -13.27 3.01 17.47
N LEU A 58 -12.52 2.29 16.62
CA LEU A 58 -11.56 1.29 17.07
C LEU A 58 -10.26 1.96 17.50
N ILE A 59 -9.79 1.65 18.71
CA ILE A 59 -8.52 2.15 19.22
C ILE A 59 -7.59 0.96 19.47
N PHE A 60 -6.54 0.84 18.68
CA PHE A 60 -5.53 -0.19 18.87
C PHE A 60 -4.44 0.30 19.82
N SER A 61 -4.06 -0.55 20.76
CA SER A 61 -2.81 -0.40 21.50
C SER A 61 -1.67 -1.13 20.80
N LEU A 62 -0.42 -0.89 21.22
CA LEU A 62 0.77 -1.53 20.64
C LEU A 62 0.72 -3.08 20.63
N CYS A 63 -0.06 -3.68 21.54
CA CYS A 63 -0.23 -5.14 21.64
C CYS A 63 -1.60 -5.61 21.13
N GLY A 64 -2.46 -4.70 20.68
CA GLY A 64 -3.78 -5.02 20.14
C GLY A 64 -3.67 -5.45 18.69
N CYS A 65 -4.33 -6.55 18.35
CA CYS A 65 -4.34 -7.08 16.99
C CYS A 65 -5.68 -7.79 16.74
N LEU A 66 -6.13 -7.83 15.48
CA LEU A 66 -7.17 -8.76 15.04
C LEU A 66 -6.51 -9.89 14.24
N ASN A 67 -6.62 -11.11 14.75
CA ASN A 67 -6.20 -12.33 14.06
C ASN A 67 -7.40 -12.96 13.35
N ILE A 68 -7.48 -12.73 12.04
CA ILE A 68 -8.65 -13.04 11.22
C ILE A 68 -8.44 -14.37 10.50
N ASP A 69 -9.36 -15.31 10.69
CA ASP A 69 -9.31 -16.62 10.08
C ASP A 69 -9.51 -16.58 8.56
N ALA A 70 -8.98 -17.62 7.90
CA ALA A 70 -9.07 -17.73 6.45
C ALA A 70 -10.52 -17.86 5.98
N GLY A 71 -10.95 -16.92 5.15
CA GLY A 71 -12.31 -16.86 4.62
C GLY A 71 -13.26 -15.94 5.37
N ASP A 72 -12.82 -15.35 6.49
CA ASP A 72 -13.56 -14.36 7.25
C ASP A 72 -13.10 -12.94 6.92
N THR A 73 -14.02 -11.98 7.05
CA THR A 73 -13.79 -10.57 6.75
C THR A 73 -14.15 -9.68 7.92
N VAL A 74 -13.24 -8.76 8.28
CA VAL A 74 -13.55 -7.63 9.17
C VAL A 74 -13.86 -6.39 8.33
N THR A 75 -15.12 -5.95 8.35
CA THR A 75 -15.55 -4.71 7.70
C THR A 75 -15.62 -3.56 8.71
N ILE A 76 -14.86 -2.50 8.48
CA ILE A 76 -14.72 -1.35 9.39
C ILE A 76 -15.40 -0.13 8.78
N ASN A 77 -16.64 0.15 9.20
CA ASN A 77 -17.39 1.34 8.76
C ASN A 77 -17.20 2.55 9.70
N GLY A 78 -16.71 2.31 10.91
CA GLY A 78 -16.37 3.34 11.88
C GLY A 78 -14.93 3.84 11.72
N THR A 79 -14.51 4.75 12.59
CA THR A 79 -13.14 5.27 12.55
C THR A 79 -12.14 4.29 13.18
N LEU A 80 -10.87 4.42 12.79
CA LEU A 80 -9.78 3.62 13.34
C LEU A 80 -8.63 4.54 13.78
N GLU A 81 -8.17 4.34 15.01
CA GLU A 81 -7.00 4.98 15.60
C GLU A 81 -5.95 3.91 15.93
N ALA A 82 -4.82 3.95 15.22
CA ALA A 82 -3.69 3.04 15.44
C ALA A 82 -2.37 3.76 15.17
N GLY A 83 -1.28 3.26 15.77
CA GLY A 83 0.08 3.71 15.44
C GLY A 83 0.64 2.99 14.22
N LEU A 84 1.94 3.19 13.96
CA LEU A 84 2.69 2.51 12.89
C LEU A 84 3.21 1.15 13.36
N TYR A 85 2.30 0.23 13.65
CA TYR A 85 2.58 -1.15 14.05
C TYR A 85 1.46 -2.08 13.55
N GLN A 86 1.73 -3.38 13.52
CA GLN A 86 0.79 -4.38 13.03
C GLN A 86 -0.45 -4.45 13.94
N ILE A 87 -1.63 -4.35 13.32
CA ILE A 87 -2.93 -4.47 13.99
C ILE A 87 -3.86 -5.49 13.31
N PHE A 88 -3.47 -6.00 12.15
CA PHE A 88 -4.14 -7.08 11.44
C PHE A 88 -3.15 -8.23 11.20
N GLU A 89 -3.57 -9.44 11.53
CA GLU A 89 -2.87 -10.68 11.24
C GLU A 89 -3.85 -11.78 10.83
N GLY A 90 -3.33 -12.96 10.51
CA GLY A 90 -4.15 -14.06 10.00
C GLY A 90 -4.34 -13.99 8.49
N ASP A 91 -5.10 -14.94 7.95
CA ASP A 91 -5.28 -15.16 6.51
C ASP A 91 -6.57 -14.54 5.95
N GLY A 92 -7.44 -14.01 6.82
CA GLY A 92 -8.67 -13.32 6.43
C GLY A 92 -8.45 -11.92 5.87
N ASP A 93 -9.57 -11.27 5.55
CA ASP A 93 -9.64 -10.01 4.83
C ASP A 93 -10.07 -8.84 5.74
N VAL A 94 -9.63 -7.63 5.36
CA VAL A 94 -10.04 -6.37 6.00
C VAL A 94 -10.63 -5.46 4.94
N VAL A 95 -11.80 -4.87 5.22
CA VAL A 95 -12.46 -3.94 4.32
C VAL A 95 -12.75 -2.64 5.06
N PHE A 96 -12.28 -1.52 4.51
CA PHE A 96 -12.54 -0.19 5.04
C PHE A 96 -13.75 0.45 4.36
N GLY A 97 -14.72 0.89 5.16
CA GLY A 97 -15.85 1.67 4.67
C GLY A 97 -15.40 3.06 4.21
N LEU A 98 -16.19 3.71 3.34
CA LEU A 98 -15.85 5.03 2.84
C LEU A 98 -15.72 6.04 4.00
N GLY A 99 -14.52 6.60 4.17
CA GLY A 99 -14.23 7.57 5.22
C GLY A 99 -13.94 6.97 6.60
N SER A 100 -13.79 5.65 6.73
CA SER A 100 -13.35 5.00 7.98
C SER A 100 -11.92 5.38 8.35
N VAL A 101 -11.05 5.51 7.34
CA VAL A 101 -9.66 5.95 7.46
C VAL A 101 -9.34 6.93 6.34
N GLU A 102 -8.43 7.87 6.60
CA GLU A 102 -7.91 8.76 5.56
C GLU A 102 -6.97 8.02 4.60
N GLN A 103 -6.18 7.10 5.15
CA GLN A 103 -5.25 6.26 4.41
C GLN A 103 -5.03 4.91 5.11
N VAL A 104 -4.79 3.87 4.32
CA VAL A 104 -4.44 2.53 4.83
C VAL A 104 -2.92 2.42 4.93
N GLU A 105 -2.41 2.16 6.14
CA GLU A 105 -0.98 2.01 6.38
C GLU A 105 -0.52 0.55 6.18
N ILE A 106 0.53 0.33 5.40
CA ILE A 106 1.09 -1.02 5.21
C ILE A 106 1.63 -1.64 6.51
N SER A 107 2.03 -0.81 7.48
CA SER A 107 2.54 -1.27 8.77
C SER A 107 1.46 -2.00 9.58
N TRP A 108 0.18 -1.70 9.35
CA TRP A 108 -0.95 -2.38 9.98
C TRP A 108 -1.05 -3.86 9.59
N PHE A 109 -0.48 -4.24 8.44
CA PHE A 109 -0.53 -5.59 7.87
C PHE A 109 0.77 -6.39 8.05
N GLY A 110 1.73 -5.88 8.84
CA GLY A 110 2.93 -6.62 9.21
C GLY A 110 4.13 -6.48 8.25
N VAL A 111 4.16 -5.44 7.43
CA VAL A 111 5.34 -5.11 6.61
C VAL A 111 6.56 -4.81 7.49
N THR A 112 7.72 -5.40 7.20
CA THR A 112 8.97 -5.21 7.95
C THR A 112 9.88 -4.14 7.34
N GLY A 113 10.03 -4.12 6.01
CA GLY A 113 10.87 -3.16 5.30
C GLY A 113 12.39 -3.34 5.52
N ASP A 114 12.86 -4.56 5.73
CA ASP A 114 14.26 -4.84 6.10
C ASP A 114 15.17 -5.34 4.94
N ASP A 115 14.73 -5.28 3.68
CA ASP A 115 15.38 -5.85 2.47
C ASP A 115 15.61 -7.38 2.54
N ALA A 116 15.13 -8.06 3.58
CA ALA A 116 15.43 -9.47 3.83
C ALA A 116 14.18 -10.34 3.72
N VAL A 117 13.14 -9.99 4.48
CA VAL A 117 11.82 -10.64 4.47
C VAL A 117 11.06 -10.23 3.21
N ASP A 118 10.23 -11.14 2.71
CA ASP A 118 9.33 -10.85 1.61
C ASP A 118 8.06 -10.16 2.13
N ASP A 119 7.93 -8.88 1.84
CA ASP A 119 6.81 -8.03 2.26
C ASP A 119 5.60 -8.12 1.32
N HIS A 120 5.68 -8.90 0.23
CA HIS A 120 4.66 -8.98 -0.81
C HIS A 120 3.24 -9.22 -0.25
N VAL A 121 3.05 -10.24 0.58
CA VAL A 121 1.72 -10.62 1.08
C VAL A 121 1.11 -9.51 1.94
N ALA A 122 1.89 -8.92 2.84
CA ALA A 122 1.44 -7.85 3.73
C ALA A 122 1.11 -6.57 2.94
N MET A 123 1.96 -6.20 1.98
CA MET A 123 1.70 -5.05 1.09
C MET A 123 0.46 -5.27 0.23
N GLN A 124 0.28 -6.47 -0.33
CA GLN A 124 -0.89 -6.79 -1.13
C GLN A 124 -2.18 -6.71 -0.32
N LYS A 125 -2.19 -7.21 0.93
CA LYS A 125 -3.34 -7.09 1.83
C LYS A 125 -3.72 -5.63 2.10
N ALA A 126 -2.72 -4.75 2.31
CA ALA A 126 -2.97 -3.33 2.51
C ALA A 126 -3.56 -2.65 1.25
N ILE A 127 -3.09 -3.03 0.05
CA ILE A 127 -3.63 -2.55 -1.23
C ILE A 127 -5.08 -3.00 -1.39
N THR A 128 -5.35 -4.29 -1.21
CA THR A 128 -6.70 -4.85 -1.32
C THR A 128 -7.66 -4.24 -0.29
N ALA A 129 -7.21 -4.04 0.96
CA ALA A 129 -8.04 -3.46 2.02
C ALA A 129 -8.41 -1.99 1.76
N ALA A 130 -7.54 -1.24 1.07
CA ALA A 130 -7.82 0.14 0.68
C ALA A 130 -8.89 0.24 -0.41
N GLY A 131 -9.01 -0.78 -1.28
CA GLY A 131 -9.93 -0.79 -2.41
C GLY A 131 -9.74 0.43 -3.30
N SER A 132 -10.84 1.15 -3.59
CA SER A 132 -10.81 2.42 -4.35
C SER A 132 -10.26 3.62 -3.56
N GLY A 133 -9.70 3.39 -2.37
CA GLY A 133 -9.18 4.41 -1.46
C GLY A 133 -7.71 4.76 -1.69
N THR A 134 -7.09 5.35 -0.66
CA THR A 134 -5.66 5.65 -0.65
C THR A 134 -4.91 4.63 0.21
N THR A 135 -4.02 3.86 -0.42
CA THR A 135 -2.99 3.09 0.28
C THR A 135 -1.79 4.00 0.50
N HIS A 136 -1.32 4.06 1.74
CA HIS A 136 -0.13 4.78 2.12
C HIS A 136 1.01 3.82 2.43
N ILE A 137 2.12 4.03 1.72
CA ILE A 137 3.37 3.29 1.81
C ILE A 137 4.41 4.25 2.41
N SER A 138 4.48 4.36 3.75
CA SER A 138 5.57 5.05 4.49
C SER A 138 5.45 4.78 6.02
N ILE A 139 6.40 4.95 6.95
CA ILE A 139 7.50 5.92 7.15
C ILE A 139 8.69 5.24 7.87
N ALA A 140 9.79 5.02 7.16
CA ALA A 140 11.20 4.88 7.59
C ALA A 140 12.06 4.75 6.32
N PRO A 141 13.37 5.03 6.32
CA PRO A 141 14.26 4.71 5.19
C PRO A 141 14.44 3.20 5.10
N THR A 142 13.40 2.52 4.62
CA THR A 142 13.31 1.06 4.56
C THR A 142 13.31 0.59 3.11
N ARG A 143 13.71 -0.66 2.94
CA ARG A 143 13.72 -1.34 1.64
C ARG A 143 12.74 -2.49 1.74
N TRP A 144 11.67 -2.40 0.98
CA TRP A 144 10.67 -3.46 0.94
C TRP A 144 11.05 -4.42 -0.15
N LYS A 145 11.36 -5.66 0.23
CA LYS A 145 11.62 -6.70 -0.74
C LYS A 145 10.30 -7.39 -1.03
N ILE A 146 9.95 -7.46 -2.31
CA ILE A 146 8.83 -8.27 -2.79
C ILE A 146 9.39 -9.40 -3.67
N THR A 147 8.77 -10.57 -3.67
CA THR A 147 9.13 -11.67 -4.60
C THR A 147 8.06 -11.97 -5.64
N ASP A 148 6.97 -11.23 -5.61
CA ASP A 148 5.88 -11.25 -6.60
C ASP A 148 5.45 -9.80 -6.91
N TYR A 149 4.49 -9.61 -7.83
CA TYR A 149 3.97 -8.29 -8.18
C TYR A 149 2.88 -7.81 -7.22
N LEU A 150 2.84 -6.50 -6.97
CA LEU A 150 1.74 -5.83 -6.29
C LEU A 150 0.62 -5.56 -7.30
N GLU A 151 -0.50 -6.25 -7.12
CA GLU A 151 -1.65 -6.16 -7.98
C GLU A 151 -2.60 -5.05 -7.54
N ILE A 152 -3.00 -4.20 -8.49
CA ILE A 152 -3.98 -3.13 -8.29
C ILE A 152 -5.18 -3.42 -9.20
N ILE A 153 -6.29 -3.85 -8.61
CA ILE A 153 -7.53 -4.22 -9.32
C ILE A 153 -8.68 -3.22 -9.11
N ASP A 154 -8.55 -2.31 -8.15
CA ASP A 154 -9.59 -1.35 -7.81
C ASP A 154 -9.41 -0.02 -8.55
N ASP A 155 -10.49 0.42 -9.21
CA ASP A 155 -10.51 1.71 -9.88
C ASP A 155 -10.34 2.86 -8.86
N ASN A 156 -9.66 3.93 -9.28
CA ASN A 156 -9.36 5.10 -8.45
C ASN A 156 -8.41 4.83 -7.27
N ALA A 157 -7.75 3.67 -7.24
CA ALA A 157 -6.74 3.38 -6.22
C ALA A 157 -5.60 4.41 -6.27
N THR A 158 -5.22 4.90 -5.09
CA THR A 158 -4.09 5.81 -4.95
C THR A 158 -3.03 5.17 -4.07
N ILE A 159 -1.80 5.05 -4.59
CA ILE A 159 -0.64 4.62 -3.83
C ILE A 159 0.26 5.82 -3.60
N LYS A 160 0.48 6.17 -2.34
CA LYS A 160 1.44 7.23 -1.95
C LYS A 160 2.64 6.60 -1.29
N CYS A 161 3.80 6.75 -1.93
CA CYS A 161 5.08 6.48 -1.29
C CYS A 161 5.60 7.81 -0.73
N GLU A 162 5.68 7.97 0.59
CA GLU A 162 6.33 9.15 1.15
C GLU A 162 7.82 8.87 1.37
N TRP A 163 8.67 9.86 1.06
CA TRP A 163 10.15 9.87 1.14
C TRP A 163 10.96 9.33 -0.06
N LYS A 164 12.06 10.05 -0.39
CA LYS A 164 12.97 9.75 -1.51
C LYS A 164 13.77 8.44 -1.36
N GLU A 165 13.85 7.88 -0.15
CA GLU A 165 14.72 6.72 0.14
C GLU A 165 13.95 5.39 0.29
N GLY A 166 12.62 5.44 0.43
CA GLY A 166 11.80 4.25 0.55
C GLY A 166 11.83 3.45 -0.76
N THR A 167 12.47 2.28 -0.76
CA THR A 167 12.72 1.51 -1.98
C THR A 167 11.86 0.26 -2.02
N ILE A 168 11.00 0.10 -3.03
CA ILE A 168 10.40 -1.20 -3.32
C ILE A 168 11.34 -1.96 -4.25
N ARG A 169 11.86 -3.08 -3.78
CA ARG A 169 12.81 -3.93 -4.47
C ARG A 169 12.14 -5.23 -4.94
N GLN A 170 12.10 -5.43 -6.25
CA GLN A 170 11.68 -6.71 -6.83
C GLN A 170 12.81 -7.74 -6.77
N GLY A 171 12.61 -8.76 -5.93
CA GLY A 171 13.54 -9.85 -5.67
C GLY A 171 13.47 -11.01 -6.67
N THR A 172 12.39 -11.12 -7.45
CA THR A 172 12.19 -12.20 -8.41
C THR A 172 12.30 -11.73 -9.85
N TRP A 173 13.09 -12.46 -10.63
CA TRP A 173 13.27 -12.25 -12.06
C TRP A 173 11.94 -12.48 -12.82
N GLY A 174 11.63 -11.60 -13.76
CA GLY A 174 10.48 -11.68 -14.67
C GLY A 174 9.21 -10.97 -14.19
N TYR A 175 9.18 -10.44 -12.97
CA TYR A 175 8.00 -9.78 -12.40
C TYR A 175 8.14 -8.24 -12.38
N PRO A 176 7.09 -7.48 -12.73
CA PRO A 176 7.05 -6.04 -12.43
C PRO A 176 6.92 -5.82 -10.92
N VAL A 177 7.11 -4.58 -10.45
CA VAL A 177 6.74 -4.22 -9.07
C VAL A 177 5.23 -4.08 -8.98
N PHE A 178 4.60 -3.36 -9.91
CA PHE A 178 3.15 -3.19 -9.97
C PHE A 178 2.55 -3.83 -11.22
N TYR A 179 1.47 -4.58 -11.02
CA TYR A 179 0.60 -5.12 -12.06
C TYR A 179 -0.77 -4.47 -11.94
N ILE A 180 -1.10 -3.57 -12.89
CA ILE A 180 -2.31 -2.75 -12.79
C ILE A 180 -3.37 -3.32 -13.74
N ARG A 181 -4.60 -3.47 -13.24
CA ARG A 181 -5.78 -3.94 -13.98
C ARG A 181 -7.00 -3.08 -13.66
N ALA A 182 -6.77 -1.80 -13.41
CA ALA A 182 -7.74 -0.84 -12.89
C ALA A 182 -7.63 0.51 -13.58
N ASP A 183 -8.74 1.23 -13.64
CA ASP A 183 -8.80 2.58 -14.19
C ASP A 183 -8.47 3.64 -13.14
N ASN A 184 -7.92 4.78 -13.60
CA ASN A 184 -7.64 5.95 -12.76
C ASN A 184 -6.72 5.68 -11.54
N VAL A 185 -5.77 4.76 -11.69
CA VAL A 185 -4.76 4.48 -10.67
C VAL A 185 -3.71 5.58 -10.64
N SER A 186 -3.43 6.10 -9.45
CA SER A 186 -2.39 7.11 -9.21
C SER A 186 -1.30 6.56 -8.29
N ILE A 187 -0.04 6.60 -8.74
CA ILE A 187 1.12 6.23 -7.91
C ILE A 187 2.02 7.46 -7.74
N TYR A 188 2.26 7.86 -6.49
CA TYR A 188 2.99 9.07 -6.13
C TYR A 188 4.35 8.76 -5.48
N ASN A 189 5.40 9.42 -6.01
CA ASN A 189 6.80 9.30 -5.58
C ASN A 189 7.34 7.86 -5.42
N PRO A 190 7.04 6.92 -6.33
CA PRO A 190 7.58 5.57 -6.16
C PRO A 190 9.09 5.58 -6.44
N TYR A 191 9.89 5.10 -5.49
CA TYR A 191 11.29 4.74 -5.76
C TYR A 191 11.38 3.22 -5.88
N LEU A 192 11.54 2.76 -7.13
CA LEU A 192 11.44 1.36 -7.50
C LEU A 192 12.79 0.85 -7.97
N VAL A 193 13.24 -0.25 -7.37
CA VAL A 193 14.43 -0.97 -7.81
C VAL A 193 13.99 -2.35 -8.27
N SER A 194 14.20 -2.66 -9.54
CA SER A 194 13.99 -4.02 -10.01
C SER A 194 15.33 -4.68 -10.30
N THR A 195 15.39 -6.00 -10.18
CA THR A 195 16.57 -6.79 -10.57
C THR A 195 16.73 -6.92 -12.10
N GLU A 196 15.87 -6.25 -12.89
CA GLU A 196 15.85 -6.27 -14.37
C GLU A 196 15.66 -4.89 -15.03
N THR A 197 15.84 -4.87 -16.37
CA THR A 197 15.63 -3.78 -17.32
C THR A 197 14.18 -3.59 -17.78
N ARG A 198 13.22 -4.31 -17.18
CA ARG A 198 11.78 -4.18 -17.49
C ARG A 198 11.12 -3.09 -16.65
N SER A 199 10.20 -2.34 -17.24
CA SER A 199 9.45 -1.29 -16.57
C SER A 199 8.84 -1.80 -15.27
N ALA A 200 9.11 -1.11 -14.16
CA ALA A 200 8.65 -1.50 -12.83
C ALA A 200 7.11 -1.49 -12.67
N ILE A 201 6.40 -0.96 -13.66
CA ILE A 201 4.95 -0.94 -13.77
C ILE A 201 4.61 -1.58 -15.12
N SER A 202 3.78 -2.61 -15.12
CA SER A 202 3.23 -3.16 -16.36
C SER A 202 1.76 -2.80 -16.46
N ASP A 203 1.42 -1.78 -17.26
CA ASP A 203 0.06 -1.62 -17.81
C ASP A 203 -0.05 -0.59 -18.96
N ASP A 204 -1.14 -0.71 -19.73
CA ASP A 204 -1.57 0.10 -20.88
C ASP A 204 -2.30 1.41 -20.48
N MET A 205 -2.76 1.59 -19.22
CA MET A 205 -3.66 2.73 -18.84
C MET A 205 -3.33 3.50 -17.54
N ALA A 206 -2.26 3.16 -16.82
CA ALA A 206 -1.90 3.86 -15.58
C ALA A 206 -1.44 5.32 -15.81
N THR A 207 -1.52 6.18 -14.78
CA THR A 207 -0.84 7.49 -14.73
C THR A 207 -0.01 7.57 -13.44
N ALA A 208 1.33 7.57 -13.52
CA ALA A 208 2.16 7.85 -12.35
C ALA A 208 2.77 9.25 -12.39
N HIS A 209 2.93 9.82 -11.21
CA HIS A 209 3.46 11.16 -11.02
C HIS A 209 4.85 11.04 -10.37
N SER A 210 5.87 11.54 -11.06
CA SER A 210 7.24 11.57 -10.53
C SER A 210 7.37 12.58 -9.37
N GLY A 211 8.00 12.16 -8.28
CA GLY A 211 8.53 13.08 -7.27
C GLY A 211 9.87 13.68 -7.70
N ASP A 212 10.19 14.89 -7.25
CA ASP A 212 11.39 15.69 -7.59
C ASP A 212 12.73 15.10 -7.08
N GLY A 213 13.04 13.82 -7.32
CA GLY A 213 14.35 13.29 -6.92
C GLY A 213 14.65 11.82 -7.18
N ALA A 214 14.36 11.32 -8.38
CA ALA A 214 14.99 10.09 -8.83
C ALA A 214 16.48 10.35 -9.09
N GLU A 215 17.35 10.12 -8.10
CA GLU A 215 18.80 10.03 -8.33
C GLU A 215 19.15 8.55 -8.52
N ASN A 216 19.27 8.15 -9.79
CA ASN A 216 19.74 6.82 -10.17
C ASN A 216 21.27 6.74 -9.99
N GLU A 217 21.75 6.05 -8.95
CA GLU A 217 23.13 5.54 -8.96
C GLU A 217 23.23 4.37 -9.95
N GLY A 218 23.27 4.72 -11.24
CA GLY A 218 23.47 3.78 -12.34
C GLY A 218 22.33 3.75 -13.36
N THR A 219 22.29 4.74 -14.27
CA THR A 219 21.56 4.74 -15.55
C THR A 219 20.02 4.66 -15.55
N LEU A 220 19.43 5.69 -16.19
CA LEU A 220 18.12 5.79 -16.88
C LEU A 220 17.03 6.61 -16.18
N ASP A 221 16.91 7.88 -16.59
CA ASP A 221 15.65 8.63 -16.52
C ASP A 221 14.75 8.19 -17.68
N ALA A 222 13.62 7.54 -17.37
CA ALA A 222 12.54 7.36 -18.31
C ALA A 222 11.19 7.50 -17.58
N PHE A 223 10.60 8.70 -17.70
CA PHE A 223 9.22 8.97 -17.31
C PHE A 223 8.53 9.72 -18.45
N ASN A 224 7.46 9.16 -19.04
CA ASN A 224 6.11 9.73 -18.90
C ASN A 224 5.00 8.91 -19.57
N PHE A 225 3.81 9.12 -19.03
CA PHE A 225 2.56 8.37 -19.16
C PHE A 225 1.67 8.72 -20.36
N SER A 226 0.60 7.91 -20.45
CA SER A 226 -0.53 7.91 -21.38
C SER A 226 -0.18 7.48 -22.81
N ALA A 227 -0.66 6.28 -23.16
CA ALA A 227 -0.60 5.66 -24.47
C ALA A 227 0.81 5.49 -25.06
N GLY A 228 1.44 4.37 -24.67
CA GLY A 228 2.38 3.58 -25.48
C GLY A 228 3.58 4.30 -26.09
N ILE A 229 4.74 4.21 -25.43
CA ILE A 229 6.07 4.03 -26.06
C ILE A 229 7.07 3.64 -24.96
N PHE A 230 7.78 2.53 -25.17
CA PHE A 230 8.92 2.10 -24.35
C PHE A 230 10.22 2.53 -25.05
N ILE A 231 11.11 3.23 -24.35
CA ILE A 231 12.48 3.45 -24.81
C ILE A 231 13.41 2.94 -23.71
N SER A 232 14.10 1.82 -23.96
CA SER A 232 15.28 1.43 -23.19
C SER A 232 16.52 1.80 -23.98
N ALA A 233 17.56 2.29 -23.29
CA ALA A 233 18.87 2.49 -23.87
C ALA A 233 19.90 1.85 -22.96
N GLU A 234 20.61 0.85 -23.48
CA GLU A 234 21.71 0.21 -22.78
C GLU A 234 23.03 0.92 -23.13
N ARG A 235 23.82 1.27 -22.13
CA ARG A 235 25.19 1.77 -22.34
C ARG A 235 26.14 0.61 -22.03
N ASP A 236 26.56 -0.12 -23.07
CA ASP A 236 27.68 -1.03 -22.92
C ASP A 236 29.01 -0.24 -22.93
N ASP A 237 30.05 -0.84 -22.36
CA ASP A 237 31.40 -0.24 -22.27
C ASP A 237 32.07 -0.03 -23.65
N LYS A 238 31.35 -0.24 -24.76
CA LYS A 238 31.89 -0.24 -26.14
C LYS A 238 31.24 0.77 -27.08
N GLY A 239 30.36 1.63 -26.58
CA GLY A 239 29.82 2.77 -27.34
C GLY A 239 28.38 2.53 -27.78
N SER A 240 27.55 3.52 -27.44
CA SER A 240 26.10 3.52 -27.49
C SER A 240 25.51 2.93 -28.78
N ARG A 241 24.77 1.82 -28.68
CA ARG A 241 23.84 1.38 -29.72
C ARG A 241 22.42 1.64 -29.25
N PHE A 242 21.73 2.56 -29.95
CA PHE A 242 20.30 2.77 -29.80
C PHE A 242 19.56 1.61 -30.47
N GLN A 243 18.91 0.74 -29.70
CA GLN A 243 17.89 -0.16 -30.23
C GLN A 243 16.52 0.44 -29.95
N THR A 244 15.78 0.77 -31.00
CA THR A 244 14.36 1.13 -30.89
C THR A 244 13.54 -0.05 -31.39
N ASN A 245 12.80 -0.69 -30.50
CA ASN A 245 11.74 -1.62 -30.92
C ASN A 245 10.53 -0.78 -31.32
N ARG A 246 10.37 -0.58 -32.63
CA ARG A 246 9.30 0.26 -33.20
C ARG A 246 8.02 -0.57 -33.32
N TRP A 247 7.06 -0.35 -32.43
CA TRP A 247 5.67 -0.77 -32.64
C TRP A 247 4.89 0.40 -33.24
N TYR A 248 4.20 0.16 -34.35
CA TYR A 248 3.40 1.18 -35.03
C TYR A 248 2.05 1.30 -34.33
N ALA A 249 1.83 2.40 -33.61
CA ALA A 249 0.49 2.91 -33.37
C ALA A 249 0.25 4.05 -34.35
N GLU A 250 -0.75 3.90 -35.22
CA GLU A 250 -1.14 4.94 -36.19
C GLU A 250 -1.71 6.16 -35.45
N GLY A 251 -1.21 7.36 -35.75
CA GLY A 251 -1.94 8.61 -35.47
C GLY A 251 -1.27 9.70 -34.64
N PHE A 252 -0.05 9.53 -34.11
CA PHE A 252 0.59 10.57 -33.30
C PHE A 252 2.02 10.91 -33.75
N THR A 253 2.32 12.22 -33.78
CA THR A 253 3.67 12.75 -34.01
C THR A 253 4.29 13.10 -32.66
N VAL A 254 5.33 12.37 -32.24
CA VAL A 254 6.10 12.68 -31.02
C VAL A 254 7.36 13.46 -31.40
N GLY A 255 7.52 14.66 -30.81
CA GLY A 255 8.73 15.47 -30.93
C GLY A 255 9.72 15.15 -29.81
N ILE A 256 10.91 14.69 -30.14
CA ILE A 256 12.00 14.46 -29.18
C ILE A 256 12.93 15.69 -29.21
N PHE A 257 13.08 16.39 -28.09
CA PHE A 257 14.14 17.38 -27.90
C PHE A 257 15.25 16.79 -27.04
N ALA A 258 16.36 16.41 -27.67
CA ALA A 258 17.59 16.11 -26.96
C ALA A 258 18.40 17.39 -26.76
N ARG A 259 18.68 17.78 -25.52
CA ARG A 259 19.61 18.88 -25.21
C ARG A 259 21.00 18.30 -24.99
N GLY A 260 21.80 18.19 -26.05
CA GLY A 260 23.23 17.88 -25.93
C GLY A 260 24.03 19.14 -25.61
N SER A 261 24.86 19.12 -24.56
CA SER A 261 25.98 20.05 -24.48
C SER A 261 27.03 19.62 -25.49
N VAL A 262 27.26 20.43 -26.51
CA VAL A 262 28.41 20.27 -27.41
C VAL A 262 29.60 20.85 -26.67
N GLY A 263 30.55 20.01 -26.25
CA GLY A 263 31.88 20.46 -25.89
C GLY A 263 32.47 21.19 -27.09
N GLN A 264 32.77 22.48 -26.93
CA GLN A 264 33.56 23.21 -27.91
C GLN A 264 35.03 22.86 -27.67
N ASP A 265 35.56 21.99 -28.52
CA ASP A 265 36.99 21.95 -28.82
C ASP A 265 37.18 22.42 -30.26
N LEU A 266 37.77 23.63 -30.40
CA LEU A 266 38.53 24.10 -31.57
C LEU A 266 39.89 24.59 -31.08
#